data_AF-A0A2P5F0A2-F1
#
_entry.id   AF-A0A2P5F0A2-F1
#
_cell.length_a   1.000
_cell.length_b   1.000
_cell.length_c   1.000
_cell.angle_alpha   90.00
_cell.angle_beta   90.00
_cell.angle_gamma   90.00
#
_symmetry.space_group_name_H-M   'P 1'
#
loop_
_entity.id
_entity.type
_entity.pdbx_description
1 polymer ?
#
loop_
_entity_poly.entity_id
_entity_poly.type
_entity_poly.pdbx_seq_one_letter_code
_entity_poly.pdbx_strand_id
1 'polypeptide(L)'
;MEEDQKDNTIDSPTNSQKTVSDDEEIDYSVKPEFYDPELDDKNELWAHNKRKGRTSDAVLSCPACFTTLSLDCQRHEKYLTQYRAVFVVNCKVGSEWLLHPSNPKSKRGKRRRESDESEVNPVVCETFKQVRCESCSTEVGVMDEEEVYHFFNVLPGES
;
A
#
# COMPACT_ATOMS: atom_id res chain seq x y z
N MET A 1 -53.32 36.42 -7.91
CA MET A 1 -52.35 37.43 -7.46
C MET A 1 -51.39 36.66 -6.57
N GLU A 2 -50.38 36.05 -7.20
CA GLU A 2 -48.98 36.55 -7.32
C GLU A 2 -48.13 35.76 -6.32
N GLU A 3 -47.37 34.76 -6.79
CA GLU A 3 -45.91 34.80 -7.09
C GLU A 3 -45.06 34.79 -5.80
N ASP A 4 -44.41 33.66 -5.46
CA ASP A 4 -43.01 33.27 -5.78
C ASP A 4 -41.97 33.84 -4.80
N GLN A 5 -41.19 32.96 -4.14
CA GLN A 5 -39.72 32.89 -4.18
C GLN A 5 -39.15 32.03 -3.02
N LYS A 6 -38.30 31.06 -3.40
CA LYS A 6 -37.45 30.19 -2.57
C LYS A 6 -36.46 30.96 -1.68
N ASP A 7 -36.10 30.37 -0.54
CA ASP A 7 -34.67 30.30 -0.16
C ASP A 7 -34.33 29.00 0.59
N ASN A 8 -33.27 28.34 0.14
CA ASN A 8 -32.69 27.14 0.73
C ASN A 8 -31.55 27.59 1.65
N THR A 9 -31.74 27.55 2.97
CA THR A 9 -30.62 27.71 3.89
C THR A 9 -30.12 26.34 4.33
N ILE A 10 -28.95 25.99 3.78
CA ILE A 10 -28.11 24.84 4.08
C ILE A 10 -27.64 24.93 5.54
N ASP A 11 -28.01 23.97 6.38
CA ASP A 11 -27.43 23.81 7.71
C ASP A 11 -25.96 23.35 7.58
N SER A 12 -25.04 24.30 7.73
CA SER A 12 -23.62 24.03 7.99
C SER A 12 -23.36 24.21 9.48
N PRO A 13 -23.00 23.16 10.25
CA PRO A 13 -22.49 23.34 11.60
C PRO A 13 -20.99 23.65 11.49
N THR A 14 -20.67 24.90 11.18
CA THR A 14 -19.30 25.41 11.24
C THR A 14 -18.88 25.54 12.70
N ASN A 15 -17.99 24.63 13.10
CA ASN A 15 -16.80 24.91 13.90
C ASN A 15 -17.02 25.70 15.21
N SER A 16 -17.45 25.01 16.28
CA SER A 16 -17.27 25.49 17.66
C SER A 16 -15.84 25.16 18.13
N GLN A 17 -14.84 25.73 17.46
CA GLN A 17 -13.50 25.86 18.03
C GLN A 17 -13.52 27.11 18.90
N LYS A 18 -13.68 26.90 20.20
CA LYS A 18 -13.39 27.91 21.22
C LYS A 18 -11.90 28.25 21.11
N THR A 19 -11.59 29.34 20.40
CA THR A 19 -10.24 29.87 20.33
C THR A 19 -9.82 30.31 21.72
N VAL A 20 -8.89 29.59 22.32
CA VAL A 20 -8.19 30.02 23.54
C VAL A 20 -7.35 31.25 23.19
N SER A 21 -7.52 32.32 23.97
CA SER A 21 -6.76 33.55 23.85
C SER A 21 -5.32 33.31 24.31
N ASP A 22 -4.34 33.75 23.52
CA ASP A 22 -2.88 33.54 23.71
C ASP A 22 -2.28 34.31 24.92
N ASP A 23 -3.10 34.80 25.85
CA ASP A 23 -2.72 35.80 26.87
C ASP A 23 -2.97 35.32 28.32
N GLU A 24 -3.11 34.01 28.54
CA GLU A 24 -3.06 33.44 29.89
C GLU A 24 -1.61 33.10 30.25
N GLU A 25 -1.11 33.71 31.33
CA GLU A 25 0.23 33.48 31.88
C GLU A 25 0.43 31.99 32.20
N ILE A 26 1.38 31.35 31.52
CA ILE A 26 1.69 29.93 31.74
C ILE A 26 2.33 29.79 33.12
N ASP A 27 1.61 29.18 34.07
CA ASP A 27 2.14 28.88 35.40
C ASP A 27 3.23 27.81 35.33
N TYR A 28 4.49 28.24 35.24
CA TYR A 28 5.67 27.38 35.26
C TYR A 28 5.93 26.71 36.63
N SER A 29 5.13 27.01 37.66
CA SER A 29 5.24 26.36 38.98
C SER A 29 4.78 24.91 38.94
N VAL A 30 3.86 24.57 38.03
CA VAL A 30 3.45 23.21 37.73
C VAL A 30 4.24 22.75 36.51
N LYS A 31 5.23 21.87 36.71
CA LYS A 31 5.93 21.25 35.59
C LYS A 31 4.90 20.45 34.78
N PRO A 32 4.65 20.78 33.51
CA PRO A 32 3.75 19.98 32.70
C PRO A 32 4.31 18.56 32.64
N GLU A 33 3.50 17.58 33.02
CA GLU A 33 3.84 16.18 32.82
C GLU A 33 3.71 15.92 31.32
N PHE A 34 4.79 16.18 30.58
CA PHE A 34 4.91 15.94 29.14
C PHE A 34 4.92 14.44 28.78
N TYR A 35 4.67 13.56 29.75
CA TYR A 35 4.68 12.11 29.58
C TYR A 35 3.35 11.56 30.08
N ASP A 36 2.48 11.14 29.16
CA ASP A 36 1.30 10.33 29.48
C ASP A 36 1.75 8.85 29.47
N PRO A 37 1.80 8.18 30.63
CA PRO A 37 2.27 6.79 30.72
C PRO A 37 1.36 5.80 29.97
N GLU A 38 0.12 6.17 29.65
CA GLU A 38 -0.82 5.35 28.88
C GLU A 38 -0.77 5.62 27.37
N LEU A 39 0.02 6.61 26.93
CA LEU A 39 0.07 6.99 25.52
C LEU A 39 0.64 5.88 24.65
N ASP A 40 1.60 5.14 25.19
CA ASP A 40 2.18 3.97 24.52
C ASP A 40 1.13 2.87 24.37
N ASP A 41 0.36 2.57 25.43
CA ASP A 41 -0.72 1.56 25.38
C ASP A 41 -1.80 1.95 24.36
N LYS A 42 -2.19 3.22 24.32
CA LYS A 42 -3.16 3.76 23.36
C LYS A 42 -2.64 3.64 21.92
N ASN A 43 -1.35 3.95 21.71
CA ASN A 43 -0.70 3.83 20.40
C ASN A 43 -0.60 2.37 19.93
N GLU A 44 -0.25 1.45 20.84
CA GLU A 44 -0.19 0.02 20.54
C GLU A 44 -1.57 -0.51 20.13
N LEU A 45 -2.62 -0.16 20.89
CA LEU A 45 -4.00 -0.54 20.56
C LEU A 45 -4.43 0.00 19.20
N TRP A 46 -4.07 1.26 18.91
CA TRP A 46 -4.36 1.88 17.62
C TRP A 46 -3.66 1.14 16.48
N ALA A 47 -2.38 0.82 16.63
CA ALA A 47 -1.60 0.10 15.63
C ALA A 47 -2.16 -1.32 15.39
N HIS A 48 -2.47 -2.05 16.46
CA HIS A 48 -3.07 -3.37 16.39
C HIS A 48 -4.43 -3.34 15.68
N ASN A 49 -5.28 -2.36 16.01
CA ASN A 49 -6.58 -2.18 15.36
C ASN A 49 -6.41 -1.83 13.87
N LYS A 50 -5.40 -1.02 13.52
CA LYS A 50 -5.10 -0.68 12.12
C LYS A 50 -4.69 -1.92 11.31
N ARG A 51 -3.94 -2.84 11.93
CA ARG A 51 -3.54 -4.14 11.33
C ARG A 51 -4.63 -5.21 11.38
N LYS A 52 -5.74 -4.98 12.11
CA LYS A 52 -6.85 -5.94 12.30
C LYS A 52 -6.37 -7.30 12.83
N GLY A 53 -5.32 -7.31 13.66
CA GLY A 53 -4.77 -8.54 14.26
C GLY A 53 -4.08 -9.50 13.29
N ARG A 54 -3.69 -9.03 12.10
CA ARG A 54 -2.95 -9.84 11.13
C ARG A 54 -1.45 -9.79 11.41
N THR A 55 -0.80 -10.94 11.32
CA THR A 55 0.66 -11.05 11.38
C THR A 55 1.25 -10.75 10.01
N SER A 56 1.91 -9.60 9.90
CA SER A 56 2.63 -9.16 8.70
C SER A 56 4.12 -9.47 8.86
N ASP A 57 4.80 -9.90 7.80
CA ASP A 57 6.25 -10.16 7.86
C ASP A 57 7.08 -8.87 7.88
N ALA A 58 6.55 -7.78 7.32
CA ALA A 58 7.21 -6.48 7.26
C ALA A 58 6.20 -5.35 6.97
N VAL A 59 6.63 -4.12 7.21
CA VAL A 59 5.98 -2.91 6.68
C VAL A 59 6.75 -2.45 5.46
N LEU A 60 6.08 -2.28 4.31
CA LEU A 60 6.75 -1.90 3.06
C LEU A 60 6.68 -0.40 2.83
N SER A 61 7.82 0.20 2.52
CA SER A 61 7.95 1.63 2.23
C SER A 61 8.58 1.88 0.85
N CYS A 62 8.19 2.99 0.22
CA CYS A 62 8.76 3.41 -1.06
C CYS A 62 10.25 3.79 -0.90
N PRO A 63 11.15 3.32 -1.77
CA PRO A 63 12.58 3.62 -1.64
C PRO A 63 12.93 5.08 -1.93
N ALA A 64 12.11 5.82 -2.67
CA ALA A 64 12.41 7.20 -3.06
C ALA A 64 11.85 8.24 -2.08
N CYS A 65 10.67 8.00 -1.51
CA CYS A 65 9.97 8.98 -0.66
C CYS A 65 9.55 8.43 0.71
N PHE A 66 9.91 7.18 1.04
CA PHE A 66 9.57 6.50 2.30
C PHE A 66 8.07 6.44 2.63
N THR A 67 7.20 6.76 1.66
CA THR A 67 5.76 6.61 1.84
C THR A 67 5.43 5.14 2.05
N THR A 68 4.66 4.82 3.08
CA THR A 68 4.18 3.47 3.35
C THR A 68 3.33 2.96 2.20
N LEU A 69 3.65 1.77 1.69
CA LEU A 69 2.97 1.12 0.56
C LEU A 69 2.09 -0.05 1.01
N SER A 70 2.51 -0.77 2.05
CA SER A 70 1.72 -1.85 2.65
C SER A 70 2.07 -2.02 4.12
N LEU A 71 1.05 -2.31 4.93
CA LEU A 71 1.16 -2.68 6.34
C LEU A 71 1.02 -4.19 6.57
N ASP A 72 0.61 -4.94 5.55
CA ASP A 72 0.31 -6.36 5.60
C ASP A 72 0.88 -7.03 4.35
N CYS A 73 2.04 -7.65 4.49
CA CYS A 73 2.70 -8.36 3.42
C CYS A 73 3.30 -9.69 3.91
N GLN A 74 3.39 -10.63 2.99
CA GLN A 74 4.04 -11.93 3.15
C GLN A 74 5.32 -11.95 2.33
N ARG A 75 6.42 -12.41 2.91
CA ARG A 75 7.67 -12.56 2.20
C ARG A 75 7.57 -13.71 1.21
N HIS A 76 8.06 -13.51 -0.01
CA HIS A 76 8.03 -14.54 -1.05
C HIS A 76 8.94 -15.72 -0.68
N GLU A 77 8.47 -16.97 -0.85
CA GLU A 77 9.21 -18.17 -0.44
C GLU A 77 10.56 -18.32 -1.15
N LYS A 78 10.59 -18.04 -2.45
CA LYS A 78 11.79 -18.18 -3.29
C LYS A 78 12.77 -17.01 -3.22
N TYR A 79 12.27 -15.78 -3.03
CA TYR A 79 13.07 -14.56 -3.11
C TYR A 79 12.81 -13.72 -1.87
N LEU A 80 13.77 -13.73 -0.95
CA LEU A 80 13.63 -13.06 0.34
C LEU A 80 13.48 -11.54 0.24
N THR A 81 13.91 -10.94 -0.87
CA THR A 81 13.79 -9.51 -1.15
C THR A 81 12.47 -9.11 -1.79
N GLN A 82 11.58 -10.08 -2.06
CA GLN A 82 10.29 -9.85 -2.68
C GLN A 82 9.17 -10.11 -1.68
N TYR A 83 8.11 -9.32 -1.79
CA TYR A 83 6.98 -9.35 -0.87
C TYR A 83 5.68 -9.39 -1.66
N ARG A 84 4.73 -10.18 -1.19
CA ARG A 84 3.38 -10.28 -1.71
C ARG A 84 2.41 -9.60 -0.76
N ALA A 85 1.50 -8.80 -1.28
CA ALA A 85 0.47 -8.17 -0.47
C ALA A 85 -0.85 -8.10 -1.25
N VAL A 86 -1.95 -8.16 -0.51
CA VAL A 86 -3.31 -7.99 -1.05
C VAL A 86 -3.82 -6.57 -0.76
N PHE A 87 -3.41 -6.01 0.38
CA PHE A 87 -3.83 -4.68 0.81
C PHE A 87 -2.66 -3.71 0.67
N VAL A 88 -2.84 -2.73 -0.20
CA VAL A 88 -1.85 -1.68 -0.46
C VAL A 88 -2.47 -0.31 -0.23
N VAL A 89 -1.61 0.65 0.09
CA VAL A 89 -1.95 2.06 0.27
C VAL A 89 -0.95 2.90 -0.50
N ASN A 90 -1.34 4.08 -0.99
CA ASN A 90 -0.45 4.99 -1.71
C ASN A 90 0.23 4.36 -2.94
N CYS A 91 -0.48 3.46 -3.64
CA CYS A 91 -0.05 2.78 -4.85
C CYS A 91 -0.98 3.09 -6.02
N LYS A 92 -0.41 3.40 -7.19
CA LYS A 92 -1.10 3.58 -8.47
C LYS A 92 -0.78 2.39 -9.38
N VAL A 93 -1.83 1.70 -9.83
CA VAL A 93 -1.71 0.60 -10.79
C VAL A 93 -1.87 1.15 -12.20
N GLY A 94 -0.92 0.85 -13.07
CA GLY A 94 -0.98 1.19 -14.49
C GLY A 94 -2.14 0.47 -15.17
N SER A 95 -2.77 1.10 -16.15
CA SER A 95 -3.90 0.52 -16.88
C SER A 95 -3.48 -0.55 -17.89
N GLU A 96 -2.21 -0.55 -18.29
CA GLU A 96 -1.65 -1.45 -19.30
C GLU A 96 -1.16 -2.76 -18.68
N TRP A 97 -1.55 -3.87 -19.30
CA TRP A 97 -1.05 -5.20 -18.96
C TRP A 97 0.26 -5.43 -19.72
N LEU A 98 1.34 -5.65 -18.97
CA LEU A 98 2.62 -6.06 -19.50
C LEU A 98 2.61 -7.58 -19.68
N LEU A 99 2.92 -8.02 -20.90
CA LEU A 99 3.15 -9.43 -21.21
C LEU A 99 4.56 -9.79 -20.73
N HIS A 100 4.67 -10.64 -19.72
CA HIS A 100 5.96 -11.22 -19.37
C HIS A 100 6.19 -12.48 -20.22
N PRO A 101 7.15 -12.48 -21.16
CA PRO A 101 7.51 -13.71 -21.84
C PRO A 101 8.15 -14.63 -20.80
N SER A 102 7.44 -15.70 -20.45
CA SER A 102 7.98 -16.79 -19.62
C SER A 102 9.24 -17.31 -20.30
N ASN A 103 10.42 -16.99 -19.79
CA ASN A 103 11.68 -17.33 -20.44
C ASN A 103 11.80 -18.87 -20.46
N PRO A 104 11.75 -19.54 -21.63
CA PRO A 104 11.87 -20.98 -21.66
C PRO A 104 13.31 -21.31 -21.27
N LYS A 105 13.50 -21.95 -20.11
CA LYS A 105 14.80 -22.43 -19.64
C LYS A 105 15.50 -23.13 -20.81
N SER A 106 16.64 -22.58 -21.23
CA SER A 106 17.44 -23.09 -22.33
C SER A 106 17.85 -24.54 -22.05
N LYS A 107 17.16 -25.53 -22.65
CA LYS A 107 17.63 -26.92 -22.67
C LYS A 107 18.85 -26.99 -23.57
N ARG A 108 20.03 -26.91 -22.98
CA ARG A 108 21.31 -27.13 -23.66
C ARG A 108 21.47 -28.64 -23.91
N GLY A 109 21.01 -29.08 -25.09
CA GLY A 109 21.60 -30.16 -25.90
C GLY A 109 21.31 -31.63 -25.55
N LYS A 110 20.51 -32.30 -26.40
CA LYS A 110 20.94 -33.54 -27.11
C LYS A 110 20.05 -33.81 -28.33
N ARG A 111 20.69 -34.06 -29.46
CA ARG A 111 20.13 -34.31 -30.80
C ARG A 111 19.20 -35.54 -30.83
N ARG A 112 18.10 -35.46 -31.61
CA ARG A 112 17.71 -36.38 -32.73
C ARG A 112 16.20 -36.67 -32.80
N ARG A 113 15.67 -36.49 -34.03
CA ARG A 113 14.50 -37.11 -34.71
C ARG A 113 13.09 -36.49 -34.57
N GLU A 114 12.70 -35.89 -35.70
CA GLU A 114 11.41 -35.91 -36.44
C GLU A 114 10.09 -36.31 -35.78
N SER A 115 9.11 -35.44 -36.06
CA SER A 115 7.69 -35.67 -36.38
C SER A 115 6.62 -35.51 -35.29
N ASP A 116 5.79 -34.48 -35.53
CA ASP A 116 4.31 -34.51 -35.53
C ASP A 116 3.56 -34.71 -34.20
N GLU A 117 3.16 -33.61 -33.55
CA GLU A 117 1.78 -33.12 -33.47
C GLU A 117 1.74 -31.88 -32.55
N SER A 118 0.97 -30.88 -32.98
CA SER A 118 0.81 -29.59 -32.31
C SER A 118 -0.09 -29.70 -31.08
N GLU A 119 0.49 -30.12 -29.96
CA GLU A 119 -0.11 -29.93 -28.64
C GLU A 119 0.28 -28.53 -28.14
N VAL A 120 -0.67 -27.60 -28.28
CA VAL A 120 -0.58 -26.22 -27.77
C VAL A 120 -0.55 -26.30 -26.25
N ASN A 121 0.63 -26.48 -25.66
CA ASN A 121 0.84 -26.13 -24.27
C ASN A 121 0.44 -24.66 -24.13
N PRO A 122 -0.52 -24.29 -23.27
CA PRO A 122 -0.75 -22.89 -23.01
C PRO A 122 0.55 -22.39 -22.39
N VAL A 123 1.33 -21.66 -23.17
CA VAL A 123 2.37 -20.79 -22.63
C VAL A 123 1.59 -19.91 -21.67
N VAL A 124 1.73 -20.18 -20.37
CA VAL A 124 1.05 -19.43 -19.31
C VAL A 124 1.66 -18.04 -19.38
N CYS A 125 1.04 -17.17 -20.18
CA CYS A 125 1.45 -15.80 -20.36
C CYS A 125 0.83 -15.05 -19.19
N GLU A 126 1.54 -15.04 -18.07
CA GLU A 126 1.12 -14.27 -16.91
C GLU A 126 1.16 -12.78 -17.30
N THR A 127 -0.02 -12.15 -17.25
CA THR A 127 -0.14 -10.72 -17.48
C THR A 127 -0.01 -9.98 -16.15
N PHE A 128 0.78 -8.90 -16.16
CA PHE A 128 0.99 -8.10 -14.95
C PHE A 128 0.77 -6.62 -15.23
N LYS A 129 0.15 -5.90 -14.29
CA LYS A 129 0.09 -4.44 -14.33
C LYS A 129 1.22 -3.83 -13.53
N GLN A 130 1.83 -2.78 -14.04
CA GLN A 130 2.88 -2.06 -13.32
C GLN A 130 2.31 -1.32 -12.10
N VAL A 131 3.01 -1.36 -10.98
CA VAL A 131 2.61 -0.65 -9.74
C VAL A 131 3.65 0.41 -9.41
N ARG A 132 3.17 1.64 -9.22
CA ARG A 132 3.99 2.81 -8.89
C ARG A 132 3.52 3.44 -7.58
N CYS A 133 4.44 4.06 -6.85
CA CYS A 133 4.10 4.86 -5.69
C CYS A 133 3.26 6.08 -6.11
N GLU A 134 2.19 6.36 -5.39
CA GLU A 134 1.30 7.48 -5.64
C GLU A 134 1.98 8.83 -5.47
N SER A 135 2.86 8.95 -4.47
CA SER A 135 3.50 10.21 -4.06
C SER A 135 4.64 10.63 -5.00
N CYS A 136 5.51 9.70 -5.40
CA CYS A 136 6.73 10.00 -6.17
C CYS A 136 6.79 9.29 -7.53
N SER A 137 5.76 8.53 -7.92
CA SER A 137 5.69 7.79 -9.18
C SER A 137 6.79 6.76 -9.43
N THR A 138 7.58 6.42 -8.40
CA THR A 138 8.60 5.37 -8.48
C THR A 138 7.96 4.02 -8.69
N GLU A 139 8.53 3.21 -9.58
CA GLU A 139 8.13 1.81 -9.77
C GLU A 139 8.54 0.97 -8.56
N VAL A 140 7.55 0.32 -7.95
CA VAL A 140 7.71 -0.42 -6.70
C VAL A 140 7.41 -1.91 -6.86
N GLY A 141 6.65 -2.28 -7.89
CA GLY A 141 6.23 -3.66 -8.11
C GLY A 141 5.33 -3.86 -9.32
N VAL A 142 4.70 -5.02 -9.36
CA VAL A 142 3.67 -5.39 -10.34
C VAL A 142 2.47 -6.03 -9.64
N MET A 143 1.32 -6.06 -10.29
CA MET A 143 0.08 -6.70 -9.82
C MET A 143 -0.33 -7.76 -10.84
N ASP A 144 -0.70 -8.95 -10.36
CA ASP A 144 -1.17 -10.04 -11.21
C ASP A 144 -2.68 -9.99 -11.49
N GLU A 145 -3.20 -11.03 -12.14
CA GLU A 145 -4.63 -11.21 -12.45
C GLU A 145 -5.48 -11.52 -11.21
N GLU A 146 -4.88 -12.03 -10.14
CA GLU A 146 -5.53 -12.32 -8.86
C GLU A 146 -5.56 -11.10 -7.92
N GLU A 147 -5.20 -9.91 -8.45
CA GLU A 147 -5.08 -8.64 -7.70
C GLU A 147 -4.06 -8.71 -6.54
N VAL A 148 -3.05 -9.59 -6.66
CA VAL A 148 -1.95 -9.70 -5.70
C VAL A 148 -0.77 -8.87 -6.17
N TYR A 149 -0.31 -7.99 -5.27
CA TYR A 149 0.82 -7.10 -5.50
C TYR A 149 2.12 -7.82 -5.19
N HIS A 150 3.04 -7.80 -6.15
CA HIS A 150 4.39 -8.33 -6.07
C HIS A 150 5.38 -7.18 -6.03
N PHE A 151 5.91 -6.90 -4.84
CA PHE A 151 6.88 -5.85 -4.59
C PHE A 151 8.30 -6.39 -4.67
N PHE A 152 9.16 -5.71 -5.43
CA PHE A 152 10.59 -6.05 -5.57
C PHE A 152 11.53 -4.84 -5.41
N ASN A 153 11.00 -3.62 -5.41
CA ASN A 153 11.75 -2.38 -5.21
C ASN A 153 11.17 -1.58 -4.04
N VAL A 154 11.26 -2.16 -2.84
CA VAL A 154 10.68 -1.62 -1.61
C VAL A 154 11.64 -1.75 -0.45
N LEU A 155 11.47 -0.90 0.56
CA LEU A 155 12.19 -0.97 1.82
C LEU A 155 11.33 -1.70 2.87
N PRO A 156 11.73 -2.90 3.31
CA PRO A 156 11.05 -3.57 4.41
C PRO A 156 11.48 -2.97 5.76
N GLY A 157 10.51 -2.59 6.58
CA GLY A 157 10.68 -2.25 7.99
C GLY A 157 10.27 -3.40 8.91
N GLU A 158 10.79 -3.39 10.14
CA GLU A 158 10.37 -4.33 11.18
C GLU A 158 8.89 -4.11 11.55
N SER A 159 8.19 -5.23 11.78
CA SER A 159 6.76 -5.31 12.10
C SER A 159 6.48 -5.32 13.59
#